data_AF-A0A6L3X4X1-F1
#
_entry.id   AF-A0A6L3X4X1-F1
#
_cell.length_a   1.000
_cell.length_b   1.000
_cell.length_c   1.000
_cell.angle_alpha   90.00
_cell.angle_beta   90.00
_cell.angle_gamma   90.00
#
_symmetry.space_group_name_H-M   'P 1'
#
loop_
_entity.id
_entity.type
_entity.pdbx_description
1 polymer ?
#
loop_
_entity_poly.entity_id
_entity_poly.type
_entity_poly.pdbx_seq_one_letter_code
_entity_poly.pdbx_strand_id
1 'polypeptide(L)'
;NDSVEQATEAFSRSVREIASWDWGCDLVLEHCDAMNGPAPRKGFLPLEQVLEVVKETDISVCINWARSAIEGRNTALPLEHVQAALAAGKLGALMFSGTTPHGEYGEWQDLHAPFSSFCADSLMSTEHVKTLFTAASAATLKFSGIKLLEINANADVSHRIAILRDGISAMNKASQ
;
A
#
# COMPACT_ATOMS: atom_id res chain seq x y z
N ASN A 1 -14.12 -14.84 12.58
CA ASN A 1 -13.83 -13.79 13.58
C ASN A 1 -14.97 -12.79 13.47
N ASP A 2 -15.83 -12.75 14.48
CA ASP A 2 -17.09 -11.99 14.46
C ASP A 2 -16.86 -10.49 14.17
N SER A 3 -15.68 -9.94 14.54
CA SER A 3 -15.33 -8.55 14.23
C SER A 3 -15.09 -8.31 12.73
N VAL A 4 -14.52 -9.30 12.03
CA VAL A 4 -14.24 -9.20 10.58
C VAL A 4 -15.53 -9.29 9.79
N GLU A 5 -16.45 -10.18 10.16
CA GLU A 5 -17.74 -10.34 9.49
C GLU A 5 -18.59 -9.08 9.62
N GLN A 6 -18.77 -8.56 10.84
CA GLN A 6 -19.52 -7.31 11.07
C GLN A 6 -18.89 -6.11 10.36
N ALA A 7 -17.56 -6.00 10.38
CA ALA A 7 -16.85 -4.95 9.64
C ALA A 7 -17.03 -5.11 8.12
N THR A 8 -17.07 -6.34 7.62
CA THR A 8 -17.30 -6.63 6.19
C THR A 8 -18.70 -6.17 5.77
N GLU A 9 -19.73 -6.47 6.56
CA GLU A 9 -21.10 -6.01 6.28
C GLU A 9 -21.21 -4.48 6.30
N ALA A 10 -20.64 -3.82 7.31
CA ALA A 10 -20.65 -2.36 7.41
C ALA A 10 -19.89 -1.69 6.26
N PHE A 11 -18.73 -2.23 5.91
CA PHE A 11 -17.93 -1.77 4.78
C PHE A 11 -18.66 -2.01 3.45
N SER A 12 -19.31 -3.16 3.28
CA SER A 12 -20.10 -3.48 2.08
C SER A 12 -21.24 -2.50 1.86
N ARG A 13 -21.96 -2.11 2.92
CA ARG A 13 -22.99 -1.05 2.82
C ARG A 13 -22.39 0.29 2.41
N SER A 14 -21.28 0.68 3.03
CA SER A 14 -20.60 1.96 2.75
C SER A 14 -20.07 2.01 1.31
N VAL A 15 -19.46 0.92 0.83
CA VAL A 15 -18.94 0.81 -0.55
C VAL A 15 -20.07 0.89 -1.57
N ARG A 16 -21.20 0.21 -1.35
CA ARG A 16 -22.36 0.30 -2.25
C ARG A 16 -22.94 1.71 -2.29
N GLU A 17 -23.00 2.39 -1.16
CA GLU A 17 -23.46 3.78 -1.09
C GLU A 17 -22.52 4.69 -1.90
N ILE A 18 -21.21 4.65 -1.62
CA ILE A 18 -20.22 5.47 -2.32
C ILE A 18 -20.20 5.17 -3.83
N ALA A 19 -20.31 3.91 -4.23
CA ALA A 19 -20.33 3.49 -5.63
C ALA A 19 -21.62 3.90 -6.38
N SER A 20 -22.69 4.27 -5.66
CA SER A 20 -23.96 4.69 -6.27
C SER A 20 -24.00 6.16 -6.69
N TRP A 21 -23.01 6.96 -6.26
CA TRP A 21 -22.95 8.38 -6.58
C TRP A 21 -22.40 8.62 -7.99
N ASP A 22 -22.78 9.74 -8.59
CA ASP A 22 -22.31 10.16 -9.92
C ASP A 22 -20.93 10.82 -9.80
N TRP A 23 -19.87 10.00 -9.96
CA TRP A 23 -18.48 10.47 -9.88
C TRP A 23 -17.95 10.86 -11.27
N GLY A 24 -17.39 12.06 -11.37
CA GLY A 24 -16.61 12.49 -12.54
C GLY A 24 -15.19 11.90 -12.62
N CYS A 25 -14.87 10.90 -11.79
CA CYS A 25 -13.56 10.27 -11.71
C CYS A 25 -13.66 8.80 -11.30
N ASP A 26 -12.57 8.07 -11.50
CA ASP A 26 -12.42 6.71 -11.01
C ASP A 26 -12.28 6.67 -9.48
N LEU A 27 -12.94 5.71 -8.86
CA LEU A 27 -12.74 5.39 -7.45
C LEU A 27 -11.68 4.31 -7.30
N VAL A 28 -10.70 4.57 -6.42
CA VAL A 28 -9.64 3.62 -6.08
C VAL A 28 -9.53 3.50 -4.56
N LEU A 29 -9.63 2.28 -4.06
CA LEU A 29 -9.56 1.99 -2.64
C LEU A 29 -8.17 1.50 -2.24
N GLU A 30 -7.48 2.24 -1.37
CA GLU A 30 -6.19 1.79 -0.83
C GLU A 30 -6.39 0.82 0.34
N HIS A 31 -5.85 -0.40 0.22
CA HIS A 31 -5.96 -1.39 1.28
C HIS A 31 -5.12 -0.99 2.51
N CYS A 32 -5.47 -1.54 3.67
CA CYS A 32 -4.72 -1.37 4.91
C CYS A 32 -4.16 -2.71 5.39
N ASP A 33 -3.28 -2.67 6.40
CA ASP A 33 -2.86 -3.85 7.14
C ASP A 33 -4.06 -4.46 7.87
N ALA A 34 -4.19 -5.78 7.82
CA ALA A 34 -5.34 -6.48 8.35
C ALA A 34 -5.43 -6.40 9.88
N MET A 35 -6.64 -6.16 10.38
CA MET A 35 -6.95 -6.03 11.82
C MET A 35 -6.72 -7.32 12.61
N ASN A 36 -6.69 -8.47 11.93
CA ASN A 36 -6.44 -9.78 12.51
C ASN A 36 -4.95 -10.19 12.43
N GLY A 37 -4.09 -9.31 11.91
CA GLY A 37 -2.64 -9.50 11.89
C GLY A 37 -1.98 -9.12 13.22
N PRO A 38 -0.67 -9.36 13.35
CA PRO A 38 0.10 -9.03 14.56
C PRO A 38 0.31 -7.52 14.70
N ALA A 39 -0.28 -6.94 15.76
CA ALA A 39 -0.14 -5.53 16.14
C ALA A 39 -0.37 -4.57 14.93
N PRO A 40 -1.59 -4.57 14.37
CA PRO A 40 -1.92 -3.73 13.23
C PRO A 40 -1.67 -2.25 13.55
N ARG A 41 -1.23 -1.49 12.56
CA ARG A 41 -1.00 -0.05 12.65
C ARG A 41 -2.23 0.74 12.25
N LYS A 42 -2.86 0.37 11.14
CA LYS A 42 -4.13 0.96 10.73
C LYS A 42 -5.28 0.00 10.99
N GLY A 43 -5.07 -1.30 10.77
CA GLY A 43 -6.01 -2.34 11.12
C GLY A 43 -7.36 -2.19 10.43
N PHE A 44 -7.51 -2.79 9.25
CA PHE A 44 -8.80 -2.86 8.57
C PHE A 44 -9.14 -4.29 8.14
N LEU A 45 -10.09 -4.47 7.23
CA LEU A 45 -10.42 -5.79 6.70
C LEU A 45 -9.19 -6.43 6.04
N PRO A 46 -9.00 -7.76 6.19
CA PRO A 46 -8.04 -8.47 5.37
C PRO A 46 -8.37 -8.28 3.89
N LEU A 47 -7.34 -8.31 3.05
CA LEU A 47 -7.47 -7.97 1.63
C LEU A 47 -8.53 -8.84 0.92
N GLU A 48 -8.66 -10.11 1.29
CA GLU A 48 -9.68 -11.01 0.75
C GLU A 48 -11.10 -10.45 0.92
N GLN A 49 -11.46 -9.99 2.12
CA GLN A 49 -12.78 -9.42 2.38
C GLN A 49 -12.96 -8.07 1.69
N VAL A 50 -11.89 -7.27 1.54
CA VAL A 50 -11.93 -6.05 0.74
C VAL A 50 -12.25 -6.37 -0.72
N LEU A 51 -11.56 -7.36 -1.31
CA LEU A 51 -11.74 -7.78 -2.69
C LEU A 51 -13.15 -8.34 -2.94
N GLU A 52 -13.68 -9.15 -2.03
CA GLU A 52 -15.05 -9.66 -2.14
C GLU A 52 -16.08 -8.53 -2.10
N VAL A 53 -15.89 -7.52 -1.24
CA VAL A 53 -16.81 -6.38 -1.14
C VAL A 53 -16.82 -5.52 -2.41
N VAL A 54 -15.65 -5.26 -3.01
CA VAL A 54 -15.55 -4.41 -4.21
C VAL A 54 -15.78 -5.17 -5.51
N LYS A 55 -15.90 -6.51 -5.46
CA LYS A 55 -16.01 -7.42 -6.61
C LYS A 55 -17.05 -6.97 -7.64
N GLU A 56 -18.24 -6.61 -7.18
CA GLU A 56 -19.38 -6.22 -8.02
C GLU A 56 -19.49 -4.69 -8.24
N THR A 57 -18.40 -3.95 -7.99
CA THR A 57 -18.34 -2.50 -8.19
C THR A 57 -17.22 -2.13 -9.18
N ASP A 58 -17.27 -0.93 -9.75
CA ASP A 58 -16.19 -0.42 -10.61
C ASP A 58 -14.98 0.09 -9.81
N ILE A 59 -15.02 0.03 -8.47
CA ILE A 59 -13.93 0.45 -7.60
C ILE A 59 -12.76 -0.54 -7.75
N SER A 60 -11.59 0.00 -8.09
CA SER A 60 -10.35 -0.76 -8.10
C SER A 60 -9.59 -0.60 -6.78
N VAL A 61 -8.59 -1.46 -6.55
CA VAL A 61 -7.79 -1.49 -5.32
C VAL A 61 -6.38 -1.00 -5.59
N CYS A 62 -5.91 -0.13 -4.70
CA CYS A 62 -4.51 0.28 -4.60
C CYS A 62 -3.80 -0.56 -3.53
N ILE A 63 -2.77 -1.31 -3.93
CA ILE A 63 -1.95 -2.07 -2.99
C ILE A 63 -0.83 -1.19 -2.44
N ASN A 64 -0.83 -0.97 -1.12
CA ASN A 64 0.23 -0.26 -0.39
C ASN A 64 1.28 -1.24 0.14
N TRP A 65 2.53 -1.09 -0.31
CA TRP A 65 3.64 -1.99 0.02
C TRP A 65 3.89 -2.11 1.54
N ALA A 66 4.00 -1.01 2.29
CA ALA A 66 4.25 -1.09 3.73
C ALA A 66 3.07 -1.71 4.47
N ARG A 67 1.83 -1.51 4.03
CA ARG A 67 0.65 -2.10 4.68
C ARG A 67 0.73 -3.61 4.67
N SER A 68 1.01 -4.19 3.50
CA SER A 68 1.30 -5.61 3.38
C SER A 68 2.52 -6.04 4.19
N ALA A 69 3.62 -5.27 4.16
CA ALA A 69 4.84 -5.66 4.87
C ALA A 69 4.65 -5.66 6.41
N ILE A 70 3.93 -4.67 6.95
CA ILE A 70 3.58 -4.56 8.37
C ILE A 70 2.66 -5.69 8.79
N GLU A 71 1.66 -6.02 7.98
CA GLU A 71 0.72 -7.12 8.23
C GLU A 71 1.46 -8.47 8.31
N GLY A 72 2.30 -8.76 7.33
CA GLY A 72 3.02 -10.04 7.27
C GLY A 72 4.27 -10.09 8.16
N ARG A 73 4.74 -8.94 8.65
CA ARG A 73 6.07 -8.78 9.27
C ARG A 73 7.18 -9.35 8.39
N ASN A 74 7.05 -9.16 7.07
CA ASN A 74 7.96 -9.68 6.06
C ASN A 74 7.85 -8.87 4.75
N THR A 75 8.76 -9.12 3.79
CA THR A 75 8.75 -8.45 2.49
C THR A 75 8.07 -9.26 1.37
N ALA A 76 7.54 -10.46 1.68
CA ALA A 76 6.90 -11.35 0.73
C ALA A 76 5.40 -11.04 0.53
N LEU A 77 4.67 -10.75 1.62
CA LEU A 77 3.23 -10.48 1.59
C LEU A 77 2.82 -9.33 0.63
N PRO A 78 3.61 -8.26 0.41
CA PRO A 78 3.31 -7.26 -0.62
C PRO A 78 3.11 -7.85 -2.02
N LEU A 79 3.92 -8.83 -2.43
CA LEU A 79 3.78 -9.49 -3.72
C LEU A 79 2.51 -10.35 -3.76
N GLU A 80 2.24 -11.10 -2.70
CA GLU A 80 1.04 -11.93 -2.57
C GLU A 80 -0.24 -11.08 -2.67
N HIS A 81 -0.26 -9.89 -2.03
CA HIS A 81 -1.38 -8.96 -2.12
C HIS A 81 -1.59 -8.40 -3.54
N VAL A 82 -0.50 -8.07 -4.25
CA VAL A 82 -0.58 -7.66 -5.67
C VAL A 82 -1.14 -8.80 -6.53
N GLN A 83 -0.67 -10.02 -6.33
CA GLN A 83 -1.15 -11.19 -7.08
C GLN A 83 -2.63 -11.50 -6.79
N ALA A 84 -3.07 -11.39 -5.53
CA ALA A 84 -4.46 -11.58 -5.16
C ALA A 84 -5.38 -10.53 -5.80
N ALA A 85 -5.00 -9.24 -5.73
CA ALA A 85 -5.78 -8.16 -6.35
C ALA A 85 -5.80 -8.26 -7.89
N LEU A 86 -4.70 -8.72 -8.50
CA LEU A 86 -4.62 -8.99 -9.94
C LEU A 86 -5.55 -10.14 -10.34
N ALA A 87 -5.49 -11.25 -9.61
CA ALA A 87 -6.35 -12.43 -9.87
C ALA A 87 -7.84 -12.11 -9.71
N ALA A 88 -8.19 -11.21 -8.79
CA ALA A 88 -9.55 -10.70 -8.63
C ALA A 88 -9.98 -9.70 -9.72
N GLY A 89 -9.08 -9.30 -10.62
CA GLY A 89 -9.36 -8.27 -11.64
C GLY A 89 -9.58 -6.86 -11.05
N LYS A 90 -9.10 -6.62 -9.82
CA LYS A 90 -9.32 -5.36 -9.09
C LYS A 90 -8.06 -4.53 -8.89
N LEU A 91 -6.88 -5.03 -9.23
CA LEU A 91 -5.65 -4.25 -9.11
C LEU A 91 -5.68 -3.01 -10.01
N GLY A 92 -5.78 -1.83 -9.40
CA GLY A 92 -5.87 -0.55 -10.10
C GLY A 92 -4.72 0.40 -9.84
N ALA A 93 -3.97 0.23 -8.74
CA ALA A 93 -2.83 1.08 -8.44
C ALA A 93 -1.85 0.41 -7.47
N LEU A 94 -0.64 0.97 -7.42
CA LEU A 94 0.39 0.60 -6.45
C LEU A 94 0.83 1.84 -5.66
N MET A 95 0.91 1.70 -4.33
CA MET A 95 1.41 2.73 -3.44
C MET A 95 2.65 2.20 -2.72
N PHE A 96 3.74 2.94 -2.79
CA PHE A 96 5.01 2.57 -2.19
C PHE A 96 5.29 3.48 -1.01
N SER A 97 5.13 2.92 0.17
CA SER A 97 5.59 3.52 1.42
C SER A 97 6.48 2.51 2.12
N GLY A 98 7.51 2.99 2.83
CA GLY A 98 8.46 2.11 3.53
C GLY A 98 8.10 1.90 4.99
N THR A 99 8.66 0.82 5.54
CA THR A 99 8.68 0.52 6.98
C THR A 99 10.06 -0.04 7.32
N THR A 100 10.44 0.01 8.58
CA THR A 100 11.70 -0.56 9.07
C THR A 100 11.42 -1.66 10.11
N PRO A 101 12.34 -2.61 10.35
CA PRO A 101 12.23 -3.56 11.45
C PRO A 101 12.82 -3.00 12.76
N HIS A 102 13.53 -1.88 12.71
CA HIS A 102 14.14 -1.16 13.83
C HIS A 102 14.54 0.26 13.39
N GLY A 103 15.24 1.01 14.24
CA GLY A 103 15.75 2.34 13.91
C GLY A 103 14.75 3.47 14.14
N GLU A 104 15.06 4.67 13.65
CA GLU A 104 14.33 5.90 13.98
C GLU A 104 12.90 5.94 13.42
N TYR A 105 12.64 5.24 12.30
CA TYR A 105 11.30 5.06 11.75
C TYR A 105 10.47 4.02 12.51
N GLY A 106 11.04 3.39 13.54
CA GLY A 106 10.33 2.50 14.46
C GLY A 106 10.04 1.10 13.91
N GLU A 107 9.97 0.14 14.80
CA GLU A 107 9.72 -1.27 14.46
C GLU A 107 8.31 -1.47 13.87
N TRP A 108 8.27 -1.76 12.56
CA TRP A 108 7.07 -2.02 11.76
C TRP A 108 6.01 -0.93 11.90
N GLN A 109 6.43 0.34 11.89
CA GLN A 109 5.54 1.48 12.04
C GLN A 109 5.08 2.03 10.69
N ASP A 110 3.94 2.70 10.73
CA ASP A 110 3.43 3.47 9.60
C ASP A 110 4.04 4.88 9.51
N LEU A 111 5.37 4.94 9.54
CA LEU A 111 6.11 6.21 9.44
C LEU A 111 6.66 6.44 8.03
N HIS A 112 6.19 5.70 7.03
CA HIS A 112 6.50 5.93 5.62
C HIS A 112 8.01 6.12 5.35
N ALA A 113 8.83 5.18 5.82
CA ALA A 113 10.28 5.26 5.69
C ALA A 113 10.68 5.47 4.21
N PRO A 114 11.69 6.32 3.93
CA PRO A 114 12.30 6.43 2.61
C PRO A 114 12.77 5.08 2.06
N PHE A 115 13.12 5.04 0.78
CA PHE A 115 13.75 3.85 0.19
C PHE A 115 15.05 3.49 0.90
N SER A 116 15.46 2.22 0.82
CA SER A 116 16.71 1.73 1.41
C SER A 116 17.97 2.44 0.91
N SER A 117 17.91 3.11 -0.24
CA SER A 117 18.94 4.00 -0.77
C SER A 117 19.16 5.28 0.06
N PHE A 118 18.14 5.70 0.80
CA PHE A 118 18.16 6.92 1.61
C PHE A 118 18.07 6.62 3.12
N CYS A 119 17.34 5.57 3.49
CA CYS A 119 17.18 5.08 4.87
C CYS A 119 17.66 3.63 4.96
N ALA A 120 18.85 3.40 5.51
CA ALA A 120 19.48 2.07 5.52
C ALA A 120 18.63 0.97 6.18
N ASP A 121 17.83 1.33 7.18
CA ASP A 121 16.96 0.40 7.91
C ASP A 121 15.64 0.10 7.16
N SER A 122 15.34 0.80 6.07
CA SER A 122 14.12 0.60 5.30
C SER A 122 14.12 -0.73 4.57
N LEU A 123 13.04 -1.48 4.74
CA LEU A 123 12.82 -2.73 4.02
C LEU A 123 12.41 -2.50 2.56
N MET A 124 11.94 -1.29 2.22
CA MET A 124 11.49 -0.99 0.86
C MET A 124 12.69 -0.61 -0.01
N SER A 125 13.00 -1.46 -1.00
CA SER A 125 14.09 -1.26 -1.95
C SER A 125 13.55 -1.13 -3.37
N THR A 126 14.37 -0.63 -4.29
CA THR A 126 14.04 -0.56 -5.72
C THR A 126 13.68 -1.94 -6.30
N GLU A 127 14.34 -3.02 -5.85
CA GLU A 127 14.07 -4.39 -6.32
C GLU A 127 12.70 -4.90 -5.84
N HIS A 128 12.29 -4.56 -4.61
CA HIS A 128 10.95 -4.88 -4.13
C HIS A 128 9.89 -4.15 -4.95
N VAL A 129 10.11 -2.88 -5.26
CA VAL A 129 9.21 -2.10 -6.12
C VAL A 129 9.14 -2.67 -7.54
N LYS A 130 10.28 -3.05 -8.12
CA LYS A 130 10.35 -3.68 -9.45
C LYS A 130 9.60 -5.00 -9.51
N THR A 131 9.71 -5.80 -8.45
CA THR A 131 9.00 -7.07 -8.31
C THR A 131 7.49 -6.87 -8.39
N LEU A 132 6.97 -5.85 -7.71
CA LEU A 132 5.53 -5.54 -7.74
C LEU A 132 5.08 -4.96 -9.08
N PHE A 133 5.87 -4.11 -9.73
CA PHE A 133 5.57 -3.66 -11.09
C PHE A 133 5.53 -4.83 -12.09
N THR A 134 6.48 -5.77 -11.98
CA THR A 134 6.53 -6.96 -12.82
C THR A 134 5.30 -7.84 -12.61
N ALA A 135 4.92 -8.08 -11.35
CA ALA A 135 3.72 -8.84 -11.01
C ALA A 135 2.44 -8.16 -11.50
N ALA A 136 2.39 -6.82 -11.45
CA ALA A 136 1.26 -6.02 -11.91
C ALA A 136 1.22 -5.81 -13.43
N SER A 137 2.18 -6.35 -14.21
CA SER A 137 2.33 -6.05 -15.65
C SER A 137 1.11 -6.37 -16.52
N ALA A 138 0.28 -7.33 -16.10
CA ALA A 138 -0.97 -7.67 -16.78
C ALA A 138 -2.15 -6.73 -16.44
N ALA A 139 -2.03 -5.90 -15.39
CA ALA A 139 -3.03 -4.92 -15.01
C ALA A 139 -2.79 -3.57 -15.70
N THR A 140 -3.88 -2.86 -15.99
CA THR A 140 -3.80 -1.44 -16.36
C THR A 140 -3.86 -0.60 -15.10
N LEU A 141 -2.68 -0.26 -14.55
CA LEU A 141 -2.60 0.62 -13.38
C LEU A 141 -3.05 2.04 -13.77
N LYS A 142 -4.01 2.59 -13.01
CA LYS A 142 -4.44 3.99 -13.10
C LYS A 142 -3.34 4.94 -12.62
N PHE A 143 -2.60 4.54 -11.58
CA PHE A 143 -1.41 5.24 -11.10
C PHE A 143 -0.49 4.32 -10.31
N SER A 144 0.74 4.79 -10.12
CA SER A 144 1.61 4.34 -9.04
C SER A 144 2.15 5.57 -8.29
N GLY A 145 2.41 5.44 -7.00
CA GLY A 145 2.81 6.57 -6.17
C GLY A 145 3.73 6.19 -5.03
N ILE A 146 4.33 7.22 -4.42
CA ILE A 146 5.16 7.09 -3.22
C ILE A 146 4.57 7.92 -2.08
N LYS A 147 4.69 7.42 -0.85
CA LYS A 147 4.49 8.20 0.38
C LYS A 147 5.75 8.04 1.23
N LEU A 148 6.49 9.13 1.38
CA LEU A 148 7.73 9.18 2.14
C LEU A 148 7.63 10.30 3.17
N LEU A 149 8.02 10.02 4.40
CA LEU A 149 8.02 10.99 5.49
C LEU A 149 9.45 11.28 5.91
N GLU A 150 9.74 12.54 6.22
CA GLU A 150 10.94 12.91 6.98
C GLU A 150 10.53 13.15 8.45
N ILE A 151 11.02 12.30 9.34
CA ILE A 151 10.64 12.27 10.77
C ILE A 151 11.39 13.28 11.63
N ASN A 152 12.58 13.74 11.21
CA ASN A 152 13.32 14.76 11.91
C ASN A 152 12.66 16.13 11.68
N ALA A 153 12.04 16.67 12.72
CA ALA A 153 11.39 17.97 12.70
C ALA A 153 12.35 19.11 12.31
N ASN A 154 13.66 18.95 12.55
CA ASN A 154 14.69 19.94 12.25
C ASN A 154 15.34 19.77 10.86
N ALA A 155 14.97 18.73 10.09
CA ALA A 155 15.47 18.54 8.74
C ALA A 155 15.06 19.71 7.84
N ASP A 156 16.02 20.24 7.10
CA ASP A 156 15.79 21.35 6.18
C ASP A 156 14.98 20.94 4.95
N VAL A 157 14.53 21.94 4.18
CA VAL A 157 13.75 21.71 2.97
C VAL A 157 14.55 20.94 1.91
N SER A 158 15.86 21.16 1.83
CA SER A 158 16.73 20.49 0.86
C SER A 158 16.78 18.99 1.09
N HIS A 159 16.86 18.55 2.33
CA HIS A 159 16.83 17.16 2.75
C HIS A 159 15.49 16.49 2.42
N ARG A 160 14.37 17.16 2.75
CA ARG A 160 13.02 16.68 2.43
C ARG A 160 12.81 16.51 0.92
N ILE A 161 13.31 17.45 0.12
CA ILE A 161 13.30 17.35 -1.35
C ILE A 161 14.21 16.20 -1.83
N ALA A 162 15.35 15.96 -1.18
CA ALA A 162 16.25 14.88 -1.55
C ALA A 162 15.60 13.50 -1.38
N ILE A 163 14.83 13.29 -0.30
CA ILE A 163 14.02 12.06 -0.11
C ILE A 163 13.06 11.85 -1.28
N LEU A 164 12.33 12.89 -1.69
CA LEU A 164 11.38 12.80 -2.80
C LEU A 164 12.09 12.54 -4.13
N ARG A 165 13.22 13.21 -4.39
CA ARG A 165 14.03 12.98 -5.60
C ARG A 165 14.57 11.55 -5.67
N ASP A 166 15.06 11.02 -4.56
CA ASP A 166 15.53 9.64 -4.47
C ASP A 166 14.38 8.65 -4.72
N GLY A 167 13.24 8.85 -4.07
CA GLY A 167 12.05 8.03 -4.28
C GLY A 167 11.56 8.03 -5.73
N ILE A 168 11.49 9.19 -6.38
CA ILE A 168 11.12 9.29 -7.80
C ILE A 168 12.14 8.57 -8.69
N SER A 169 13.44 8.71 -8.39
CA SER A 169 14.51 8.01 -9.11
C SER A 169 14.39 6.49 -8.98
N ALA A 170 14.11 5.99 -7.77
CA ALA A 170 13.89 4.57 -7.52
C ALA A 170 12.66 4.05 -8.28
N MET A 171 11.54 4.78 -8.24
CA MET A 171 10.33 4.45 -8.98
C MET A 171 10.58 4.35 -10.49
N ASN A 172 11.25 5.34 -11.07
CA ASN A 172 11.58 5.36 -12.50
C ASN A 172 12.48 4.19 -12.93
N LYS A 173 13.39 3.74 -12.05
CA LYS A 173 14.24 2.57 -12.31
C LYS A 173 13.46 1.26 -12.20
N ALA A 174 12.53 1.19 -11.26
CA ALA A 174 11.74 -0.01 -11.00
C ALA A 174 10.64 -0.25 -12.03
N SER A 175 10.14 0.81 -12.68
CA SER A 175 9.10 0.72 -13.72
C SER A 175 9.65 0.46 -15.13
N GLN A 176 10.97 0.35 -15.29
CA GLN A 176 11.66 -0.04 -16.54
C GLN A 176 11.87 -1.54 -16.61
#